data_AF-A0A9X3M665-F1
#
_entry.id   AF-A0A9X3M665-F1
#
_cell.length_a   1.000
_cell.length_b   1.000
_cell.length_c   1.000
_cell.angle_alpha   90.00
_cell.angle_beta   90.00
_cell.angle_gamma   90.00
#
_symmetry.space_group_name_H-M   'P 1'
#
loop_
_entity.id
_entity.type
_entity.pdbx_description
1 polymer ?
#
loop_
_entity_poly.entity_id
_entity_poly.type
_entity_poly.pdbx_seq_one_letter_code
_entity_poly.pdbx_strand_id
1 'polypeptide(L)'
;MADIFRYGRSSVIIDDPADGLAYGEEVGTFDERCSLPAGSAAINAALSSNGRMPVAGNSAGFSAVQIVVLVVGVALAAFGGILATRGSTQPLVIGAVLGAIGLLMVGIALYSATKRRGRLRILGKAWANGWLRFAPVRVGGVWISRVSTHNDNGDATNTDHRYYYKAMAQAHPTDGSEPFTFRTGEFNAPADWEGRPYDLKVADRPMDVLEPEYTNGWTICRYIAGQPETATIATDLSAKQVKAALEAAQVR
;
A
#
# COMPACT_ATOMS: atom_id res chain seq x y z
N MET A 1 8.90 -11.64 -22.29
CA MET A 1 9.00 -11.67 -20.81
C MET A 1 8.43 -10.34 -20.39
N ALA A 2 7.26 -10.37 -19.74
CA ALA A 2 6.50 -9.18 -19.44
C ALA A 2 7.32 -8.20 -18.58
N ASP A 3 7.34 -6.94 -18.98
CA ASP A 3 7.92 -5.87 -18.17
C ASP A 3 7.16 -5.77 -16.85
N ILE A 4 7.88 -5.79 -15.72
CA ILE A 4 7.26 -5.74 -14.40
C ILE A 4 7.13 -4.29 -13.95
N PHE A 5 5.91 -3.89 -13.59
CA PHE A 5 5.66 -2.60 -12.98
C PHE A 5 6.27 -2.54 -11.57
N ARG A 6 7.19 -1.59 -11.34
CA ARG A 6 8.04 -1.54 -10.14
C ARG A 6 7.52 -0.64 -9.02
N TYR A 7 6.51 0.18 -9.29
CA TYR A 7 5.99 1.17 -8.35
C TYR A 7 4.75 0.70 -7.57
N GLY A 8 4.57 -0.61 -7.46
CA GLY A 8 3.63 -1.20 -6.51
C GLY A 8 4.00 -0.75 -5.09
N ARG A 9 3.05 -0.14 -4.37
CA ARG A 9 3.30 0.43 -3.04
C ARG A 9 3.81 -0.65 -2.07
N SER A 10 4.74 -0.28 -1.19
CA SER A 10 4.83 -0.83 0.16
C SER A 10 4.23 0.20 1.12
N SER A 11 2.97 0.06 1.51
CA SER A 11 2.32 1.00 2.43
C SER A 11 2.08 0.37 3.80
N VAL A 12 2.28 1.17 4.86
CA VAL A 12 1.94 0.76 6.24
C VAL A 12 0.43 0.57 6.40
N ILE A 13 -0.35 1.26 5.55
CA ILE A 13 -1.81 1.18 5.48
C ILE A 13 -2.19 0.16 4.40
N ILE A 14 -3.01 -0.81 4.76
CA ILE A 14 -3.65 -1.72 3.79
C ILE A 14 -4.66 -0.91 3.02
N ASP A 15 -4.48 -0.84 1.71
CA ASP A 15 -5.39 -0.14 0.81
C ASP A 15 -6.74 -0.87 0.78
N ASP A 16 -7.81 -0.10 0.89
CA ASP A 16 -9.18 -0.61 1.00
C ASP A 16 -10.11 0.24 0.12
N PRO A 17 -9.97 0.12 -1.22
CA PRO A 17 -10.82 0.87 -2.14
C PRO A 17 -12.30 0.52 -1.92
N ALA A 18 -13.15 1.53 -2.04
CA ALA A 18 -14.59 1.42 -1.77
C ALA A 18 -14.95 0.90 -0.37
N ASP A 19 -13.99 0.93 0.58
CA ASP A 19 -14.14 0.37 1.92
C ASP A 19 -14.58 -1.11 1.91
N GLY A 20 -14.24 -1.87 0.87
CA GLY A 20 -14.76 -3.23 0.68
C GLY A 20 -14.40 -4.21 1.80
N LEU A 21 -13.21 -4.10 2.40
CA LEU A 21 -12.84 -4.90 3.56
C LEU A 21 -13.61 -4.45 4.82
N ALA A 22 -13.75 -3.15 5.04
CA ALA A 22 -14.49 -2.64 6.18
C ALA A 22 -15.98 -3.03 6.11
N TYR A 23 -16.61 -2.79 4.96
CA TYR A 23 -18.00 -3.14 4.69
C TYR A 23 -18.23 -4.65 4.79
N GLY A 24 -17.38 -5.46 4.14
CA GLY A 24 -17.51 -6.91 4.17
C GLY A 24 -17.38 -7.53 5.57
N GLU A 25 -16.60 -6.91 6.47
CA GLU A 25 -16.57 -7.30 7.88
C GLU A 25 -17.82 -6.83 8.64
N GLU A 26 -18.29 -5.61 8.38
CA GLU A 26 -19.49 -5.05 9.03
C GLU A 26 -20.74 -5.89 8.74
N VAL A 27 -20.91 -6.34 7.50
CA VAL A 27 -22.05 -7.18 7.08
C VAL A 27 -21.81 -8.69 7.26
N GLY A 28 -20.65 -9.10 7.80
CA GLY A 28 -20.34 -10.51 8.07
C GLY A 28 -20.08 -11.37 6.82
N THR A 29 -19.83 -10.75 5.65
CA THR A 29 -19.56 -11.49 4.39
C THR A 29 -18.37 -12.44 4.54
N PHE A 30 -17.32 -12.01 5.24
CA PHE A 30 -16.12 -12.82 5.40
C PHE A 30 -16.24 -13.91 6.46
N ASP A 31 -17.37 -14.09 7.12
CA ASP A 31 -17.59 -15.13 8.14
C ASP A 31 -17.88 -16.48 7.46
N GLU A 32 -18.46 -16.43 6.28
CA GLU A 32 -18.82 -17.58 5.47
C GLU A 32 -17.78 -17.85 4.38
N ARG A 33 -17.72 -19.10 3.90
CA ARG A 33 -16.90 -19.43 2.73
C ARG A 33 -17.46 -18.76 1.48
N CYS A 34 -16.56 -18.25 0.65
CA CYS A 34 -16.92 -17.63 -0.63
C CYS A 34 -17.68 -18.63 -1.52
N SER A 35 -18.87 -18.23 -1.95
CA SER A 35 -19.74 -19.01 -2.83
C SER A 35 -19.42 -18.82 -4.32
N LEU A 36 -18.59 -17.83 -4.66
CA LEU A 36 -18.19 -17.53 -6.03
C LEU A 36 -17.06 -18.45 -6.50
N PRO A 37 -16.93 -18.69 -7.83
CA PRO A 37 -15.85 -19.49 -8.40
C PRO A 37 -14.48 -19.08 -7.86
N ALA A 38 -13.67 -20.08 -7.52
CA ALA A 38 -12.32 -19.86 -7.01
C ALA A 38 -11.42 -19.23 -8.09
N GLY A 39 -10.54 -18.33 -7.68
CA GLY A 39 -9.47 -17.83 -8.54
C GLY A 39 -8.41 -18.91 -8.83
N SER A 40 -7.39 -18.56 -9.63
CA SER A 40 -6.34 -19.51 -10.02
C SER A 40 -5.54 -20.00 -8.82
N ALA A 41 -5.67 -21.31 -8.53
CA ALA A 41 -4.83 -21.98 -7.55
C ALA A 41 -3.34 -21.91 -7.92
N ALA A 42 -3.02 -21.88 -9.23
CA ALA A 42 -1.65 -21.77 -9.72
C ALA A 42 -1.02 -20.41 -9.39
N ILE A 43 -1.77 -19.31 -9.53
CA ILE A 43 -1.29 -17.97 -9.13
C ILE A 43 -1.02 -17.93 -7.63
N ASN A 44 -1.97 -18.41 -6.83
CA ASN A 44 -1.83 -18.43 -5.38
C ASN A 44 -0.64 -19.28 -4.91
N ALA A 45 -0.40 -20.43 -5.56
CA ALA A 45 0.75 -21.28 -5.32
C ALA A 45 2.06 -20.61 -5.75
N ALA A 46 2.09 -19.94 -6.90
CA ALA A 46 3.27 -19.22 -7.39
C ALA A 46 3.67 -18.05 -6.46
N LEU A 47 2.68 -17.29 -5.98
CA LEU A 47 2.90 -16.18 -5.05
C LEU A 47 3.40 -16.65 -3.69
N SER A 48 2.81 -17.72 -3.16
CA SER A 48 3.15 -18.25 -1.83
C SER A 48 4.46 -19.05 -1.79
N SER A 49 4.83 -19.74 -2.88
CA SER A 49 6.10 -20.45 -3.00
C SER A 49 7.31 -19.53 -3.20
N ASN A 50 7.10 -18.31 -3.70
CA ASN A 50 8.17 -17.35 -3.97
C ASN A 50 8.30 -16.23 -2.93
N GLY A 51 7.46 -16.24 -1.90
CA GLY A 51 7.56 -15.29 -0.79
C GLY A 51 6.32 -15.30 0.09
N ARG A 52 6.32 -14.41 1.08
CA ARG A 52 5.19 -14.24 1.98
C ARG A 52 4.03 -13.59 1.24
N MET A 53 2.83 -14.15 1.39
CA MET A 53 1.63 -13.54 0.83
C MET A 53 1.26 -12.25 1.59
N PRO A 54 0.79 -11.19 0.91
CA PRO A 54 0.42 -9.92 1.53
C PRO A 54 -0.86 -10.00 2.38
N VAL A 55 -1.46 -11.19 2.48
CA VAL A 55 -2.63 -11.52 3.31
C VAL A 55 -2.27 -12.26 4.59
N ALA A 56 -1.09 -12.90 4.61
CA ALA A 56 -0.61 -13.68 5.75
C ALA A 56 0.12 -12.73 6.71
N GLY A 57 -0.68 -11.96 7.45
CA GLY A 57 -0.21 -10.89 8.32
C GLY A 57 0.95 -11.29 9.22
N ASN A 58 1.85 -10.33 9.47
CA ASN A 58 2.68 -10.41 10.67
C ASN A 58 1.78 -10.04 11.84
N SER A 59 1.23 -11.05 12.50
CA SER A 59 0.26 -10.93 13.60
C SER A 59 0.80 -10.21 14.84
N ALA A 60 2.09 -9.86 14.90
CA ALA A 60 2.70 -9.30 16.11
C ALA A 60 3.50 -8.00 15.93
N GLY A 61 4.00 -7.67 14.73
CA GLY A 61 5.05 -6.66 14.58
C GLY A 61 4.57 -5.26 14.24
N PHE A 62 5.04 -4.28 14.99
CA PHE A 62 5.17 -2.89 14.50
C PHE A 62 5.95 -2.89 13.17
N SER A 63 5.60 -2.02 12.21
CA SER A 63 6.47 -1.76 11.05
C SER A 63 7.82 -1.22 11.54
N ALA A 64 8.89 -1.35 10.73
CA ALA A 64 10.20 -0.79 11.10
C ALA A 64 10.10 0.69 11.52
N VAL A 65 9.28 1.49 10.81
CA VAL A 65 8.99 2.89 11.15
C VAL A 65 8.28 3.00 12.51
N GLN A 66 7.25 2.18 12.76
CA GLN A 66 6.56 2.19 14.04
C GLN A 66 7.47 1.76 15.21
N ILE A 67 8.38 0.82 15.00
CA ILE A 67 9.38 0.42 16.01
C ILE A 67 10.28 1.62 16.34
N VAL A 68 10.81 2.30 15.33
CA VAL A 68 11.66 3.48 15.53
C VAL A 68 10.90 4.58 16.29
N VAL A 69 9.67 4.89 15.87
CA VAL A 69 8.83 5.90 16.55
C VAL A 69 8.54 5.51 18.00
N LEU A 70 8.25 4.24 18.26
CA LEU A 70 8.03 3.72 19.61
C LEU A 70 9.29 3.86 20.49
N VAL A 71 10.44 3.42 19.99
CA VAL A 71 11.72 3.47 20.71
C VAL A 71 12.11 4.92 21.04
N VAL A 72 12.01 5.82 20.06
CA VAL A 72 12.29 7.25 20.25
C VAL A 72 11.29 7.87 21.25
N GLY A 73 10.00 7.54 21.12
CA GLY A 73 8.98 8.04 22.03
C GLY A 73 9.19 7.60 23.48
N VAL A 74 9.54 6.34 23.70
CA VAL A 74 9.87 5.80 25.04
C VAL A 74 11.11 6.48 25.62
N ALA A 75 12.16 6.67 24.81
CA ALA A 75 13.38 7.35 25.24
C ALA A 75 13.11 8.80 25.65
N LEU A 76 12.32 9.54 24.86
CA LEU A 76 11.92 10.91 25.18
C LEU A 76 11.05 10.99 26.44
N ALA A 77 10.11 10.06 26.61
CA ALA A 77 9.28 9.99 27.80
C ALA A 77 10.10 9.70 29.07
N ALA A 78 11.03 8.74 28.99
CA ALA A 78 11.92 8.40 30.10
C ALA A 78 12.86 9.57 30.44
N PHE A 79 13.48 10.20 29.44
CA PHE A 79 14.36 11.35 29.62
C PHE A 79 13.61 12.57 30.17
N GLY A 80 12.40 12.82 29.67
CA GLY A 80 11.52 13.87 30.17
C GLY A 80 11.13 13.64 31.63
N GLY A 81 10.81 12.40 32.01
CA GLY A 81 10.55 12.00 33.38
C GLY A 81 11.76 12.20 34.31
N ILE A 82 12.97 11.84 33.86
CA ILE A 82 14.21 12.04 34.62
C ILE A 82 14.51 13.53 34.82
N LEU A 83 14.24 14.38 33.83
CA LEU A 83 14.43 15.82 33.95
C LEU A 83 13.41 16.44 34.93
N ALA A 84 12.18 15.94 34.92
CA ALA A 84 11.12 16.41 35.81
C ALA A 84 11.41 16.13 37.30
N THR A 85 12.21 15.09 37.62
CA THR A 85 12.57 14.76 39.02
C THR A 85 13.75 15.57 39.57
N ARG A 86 14.40 16.43 38.78
CA ARG A 86 15.58 17.20 39.21
C ARG A 86 15.30 18.45 40.06
N GLY A 87 14.04 18.73 40.40
CA GLY A 87 13.66 19.72 41.42
C GLY A 87 13.89 21.21 41.06
N SER A 88 14.28 21.52 39.83
CA SER A 88 14.41 22.91 39.33
C SER A 88 13.36 23.22 38.27
N THR A 89 12.89 24.47 38.21
CA THR A 89 11.75 24.88 37.37
C THR A 89 12.03 24.73 35.88
N GLN A 90 13.25 25.08 35.42
CA GLN A 90 13.64 24.93 34.01
C GLN A 90 13.68 23.47 33.52
N PRO A 91 14.40 22.54 34.18
CA PRO A 91 14.41 21.14 33.76
C PRO A 91 13.05 20.47 33.92
N LEU A 92 12.19 20.94 34.84
CA LEU A 92 10.81 20.47 34.94
C LEU A 92 9.98 20.81 33.70
N VAL A 93 10.04 22.05 33.22
CA VAL A 93 9.31 22.47 32.00
C VAL A 93 9.83 21.73 30.77
N ILE A 94 11.14 21.64 30.59
CA ILE A 94 11.76 20.90 29.47
C ILE A 94 11.37 19.42 29.55
N GLY A 95 11.43 18.83 30.74
CA GLY A 95 11.06 17.44 30.97
C GLY A 95 9.59 17.16 30.67
N ALA A 96 8.68 18.05 31.06
CA ALA A 96 7.25 17.93 30.77
C ALA A 96 6.96 17.98 29.25
N VAL A 97 7.61 18.89 28.51
CA VAL A 97 7.44 19.00 27.05
C VAL A 97 7.98 17.76 26.33
N LEU A 98 9.19 17.31 26.67
CA LEU A 98 9.77 16.10 26.08
C LEU A 98 8.96 14.85 26.43
N GLY A 99 8.46 14.79 27.67
CA GLY A 99 7.57 13.73 28.14
C GLY A 99 6.27 13.66 27.33
N ALA A 100 5.62 14.80 27.12
CA ALA A 100 4.40 14.91 26.32
C ALA A 100 4.62 14.50 24.86
N ILE A 101 5.71 14.95 24.23
CA ILE A 101 6.08 14.55 22.86
C ILE A 101 6.32 13.04 22.79
N GLY A 102 7.08 12.49 23.74
CA GLY A 102 7.35 11.05 23.81
C GLY A 102 6.07 10.22 23.94
N LEU A 103 5.15 10.62 24.82
CA LEU A 103 3.85 9.97 24.99
C LEU A 103 2.98 10.07 23.74
N LEU A 104 2.96 11.22 23.06
CA LEU A 104 2.23 11.38 21.79
C LEU A 104 2.76 10.43 20.72
N MET A 105 4.08 10.33 20.57
CA MET A 105 4.72 9.40 19.61
C MET A 105 4.34 7.95 19.91
N VAL A 106 4.39 7.54 21.17
CA VAL A 106 3.99 6.18 21.61
C VAL A 106 2.50 5.95 21.31
N GLY A 107 1.63 6.92 21.63
CA GLY A 107 0.19 6.85 21.34
C GLY A 107 -0.11 6.67 19.85
N ILE A 108 0.55 7.44 18.98
CA ILE A 108 0.42 7.32 17.52
C ILE A 108 0.90 5.94 17.03
N ALA A 109 2.05 5.47 17.52
CA ALA A 109 2.59 4.16 17.13
C ALA A 109 1.63 3.02 17.52
N LEU A 110 1.07 3.07 18.73
CA LEU A 110 0.09 2.08 19.22
C LEU A 110 -1.21 2.14 18.43
N TYR A 111 -1.79 3.31 18.23
CA TYR A 111 -3.02 3.48 17.44
C TYR A 111 -2.85 3.00 16.00
N SER A 112 -1.72 3.32 15.38
CA SER A 112 -1.40 2.85 14.03
C SER A 112 -1.25 1.33 13.98
N ALA A 113 -0.61 0.72 14.98
CA ALA A 113 -0.45 -0.72 15.08
C ALA A 113 -1.79 -1.45 15.30
N THR A 114 -2.68 -0.93 16.16
CA THR A 114 -4.00 -1.53 16.41
C THR A 114 -4.88 -1.47 15.16
N LYS A 115 -4.94 -0.32 14.48
CA LYS A 115 -5.68 -0.18 13.23
C LYS A 115 -5.17 -1.13 12.15
N ARG A 116 -3.85 -1.26 12.01
CA ARG A 116 -3.22 -2.21 11.07
C ARG A 116 -3.55 -3.66 11.42
N ARG A 117 -3.50 -4.03 12.70
CA ARG A 117 -3.86 -5.38 13.17
C ARG A 117 -5.31 -5.72 12.86
N GLY A 118 -6.24 -4.78 13.07
CA GLY A 118 -7.65 -4.96 12.71
C GLY A 118 -7.82 -5.26 11.22
N ARG A 119 -7.25 -4.42 10.34
CA ARG A 119 -7.30 -4.65 8.88
C ARG A 119 -6.63 -5.94 8.45
N LEU A 120 -5.51 -6.33 9.05
CA LEU A 120 -4.85 -7.61 8.78
C LEU A 120 -5.71 -8.81 9.19
N ARG A 121 -6.45 -8.70 10.30
CA ARG A 121 -7.37 -9.76 10.74
C ARG A 121 -8.50 -9.94 9.74
N ILE A 122 -9.11 -8.85 9.28
CA ILE A 122 -10.15 -8.87 8.25
C ILE A 122 -9.59 -9.48 6.95
N LEU A 123 -8.42 -9.02 6.52
CA LEU A 123 -7.76 -9.52 5.31
C LEU A 123 -7.43 -11.02 5.42
N GLY A 124 -6.95 -11.47 6.58
CA GLY A 124 -6.66 -12.88 6.84
C GLY A 124 -7.92 -13.74 6.86
N LYS A 125 -9.02 -13.23 7.41
CA LYS A 125 -10.34 -13.89 7.42
C LYS A 125 -10.91 -13.99 6.01
N ALA A 126 -10.91 -12.89 5.25
CA ALA A 126 -11.31 -12.84 3.85
C ALA A 126 -10.46 -13.79 2.98
N TRP A 127 -9.15 -13.90 3.24
CA TRP A 127 -8.28 -14.87 2.58
C TRP A 127 -8.64 -16.32 2.93
N ALA A 128 -8.76 -16.63 4.23
CA ALA A 128 -9.03 -17.98 4.71
C ALA A 128 -10.36 -18.54 4.20
N ASN A 129 -11.35 -17.67 4.05
CA ASN A 129 -12.66 -18.01 3.51
C ASN A 129 -12.76 -17.84 1.99
N GLY A 130 -11.65 -17.53 1.30
CA GLY A 130 -11.57 -17.54 -0.16
C GLY A 130 -12.23 -16.35 -0.85
N TRP A 131 -12.47 -15.24 -0.15
CA TRP A 131 -13.04 -14.02 -0.71
C TRP A 131 -12.04 -13.17 -1.47
N LEU A 132 -10.76 -13.24 -1.11
CA LEU A 132 -9.72 -12.49 -1.80
C LEU A 132 -9.29 -13.20 -3.09
N ARG A 133 -9.12 -12.40 -4.14
CA ARG A 133 -8.67 -12.83 -5.46
C ARG A 133 -7.40 -12.09 -5.85
N PHE A 134 -6.55 -12.78 -6.60
CA PHE A 134 -5.35 -12.23 -7.21
C PHE A 134 -5.42 -12.43 -8.72
N ALA A 135 -5.14 -11.37 -9.47
CA ALA A 135 -5.17 -11.41 -10.92
C ALA A 135 -3.98 -10.63 -11.50
N PRO A 136 -3.44 -11.05 -12.66
CA PRO A 136 -2.56 -10.23 -13.46
C PRO A 136 -3.23 -8.90 -13.80
N VAL A 137 -2.47 -7.82 -13.69
CA VAL A 137 -2.94 -6.50 -14.04
C VAL A 137 -1.93 -5.82 -14.94
N ARG A 138 -2.42 -5.27 -16.05
CA ARG A 138 -1.63 -4.42 -16.95
C ARG A 138 -1.77 -2.98 -16.49
N VAL A 139 -0.64 -2.34 -16.21
CA VAL A 139 -0.60 -0.93 -15.78
C VAL A 139 -0.43 -0.06 -17.01
N GLY A 140 -1.36 0.87 -17.17
CA GLY A 140 -1.41 1.84 -18.24
C GLY A 140 -0.54 3.06 -18.00
N GLY A 141 -0.75 4.10 -18.82
CA GLY A 141 -0.08 5.38 -18.68
C GLY A 141 -0.37 6.06 -17.34
N VAL A 142 0.59 6.85 -16.85
CA VAL A 142 0.46 7.54 -15.57
C VAL A 142 0.05 9.00 -15.77
N TRP A 143 -0.59 9.59 -14.76
CA TRP A 143 -0.82 11.03 -14.68
C TRP A 143 -0.54 11.54 -13.26
N ILE A 144 -0.18 12.82 -13.15
CA ILE A 144 0.05 13.47 -11.87
C ILE A 144 -1.30 13.62 -11.14
N SER A 145 -1.39 13.03 -9.95
CA SER A 145 -2.55 13.14 -9.06
C SER A 145 -2.37 14.25 -8.03
N ARG A 146 -1.13 14.41 -7.52
CA ARG A 146 -0.82 15.38 -6.47
C ARG A 146 0.64 15.79 -6.55
N VAL A 147 0.91 17.06 -6.26
CA VAL A 147 2.26 17.58 -6.04
C VAL A 147 2.36 18.01 -4.59
N SER A 148 3.43 17.59 -3.92
CA SER A 148 3.78 18.07 -2.59
C SER A 148 5.00 18.95 -2.72
N THR A 149 4.84 20.23 -2.38
CA THR A 149 5.93 21.20 -2.41
C THR A 149 6.49 21.36 -0.99
N HIS A 150 7.80 21.29 -0.85
CA HIS A 150 8.50 21.64 0.39
C HIS A 150 9.32 22.91 0.16
N ASN A 151 9.43 23.76 1.20
CA ASN A 151 10.18 25.01 1.18
C ASN A 151 9.74 26.00 0.08
N ASP A 152 8.43 26.20 -0.09
CA ASP A 152 7.88 27.19 -1.03
C ASP A 152 8.05 28.64 -0.52
N ASN A 153 9.30 29.09 -0.43
CA ASN A 153 9.68 30.42 0.07
C ASN A 153 10.02 31.38 -1.09
N GLY A 154 9.63 31.05 -2.33
CA GLY A 154 9.91 31.85 -3.53
C GLY A 154 11.31 31.66 -4.13
N ASP A 155 12.16 30.82 -3.52
CA ASP A 155 13.46 30.45 -4.06
C ASP A 155 13.38 29.08 -4.76
N ALA A 156 13.31 29.10 -6.09
CA ALA A 156 13.21 27.89 -6.91
C ALA A 156 14.39 26.91 -6.71
N THR A 157 15.53 27.37 -6.19
CA THR A 157 16.70 26.51 -5.92
C THR A 157 16.58 25.72 -4.62
N ASN A 158 15.65 26.09 -3.74
CA ASN A 158 15.44 25.44 -2.44
C ASN A 158 14.05 24.76 -2.32
N THR A 159 13.22 24.87 -3.36
CA THR A 159 11.91 24.23 -3.43
C THR A 159 12.06 22.78 -3.86
N ASP A 160 11.52 21.84 -3.09
CA ASP A 160 11.46 20.41 -3.47
C ASP A 160 10.05 20.04 -3.92
N HIS A 161 9.91 19.54 -5.15
CA HIS A 161 8.65 19.06 -5.70
C HIS A 161 8.60 17.54 -5.69
N ARG A 162 7.68 17.00 -4.88
CA ARG A 162 7.39 15.56 -4.85
C ARG A 162 6.10 15.26 -5.58
N TYR A 163 6.24 14.64 -6.74
CA TYR A 163 5.13 14.21 -7.59
C TYR A 163 4.56 12.86 -7.18
N TYR A 164 3.23 12.78 -7.16
CA TYR A 164 2.46 11.56 -6.93
C TYR A 164 1.61 11.28 -8.15
N TYR A 165 1.65 10.02 -8.60
CA TYR A 165 1.02 9.57 -9.84
C TYR A 165 -0.10 8.58 -9.56
N LYS A 166 -1.06 8.51 -10.48
CA LYS A 166 -2.02 7.42 -10.62
C LYS A 166 -1.92 6.84 -12.01
N ALA A 167 -2.41 5.62 -12.18
CA ALA A 167 -2.55 4.96 -13.48
C ALA A 167 -3.94 4.32 -13.58
N MET A 168 -4.42 4.07 -14.81
CA MET A 168 -5.46 3.07 -15.03
C MET A 168 -4.79 1.72 -15.14
N ALA A 169 -5.43 0.72 -14.58
CA ALA A 169 -4.94 -0.64 -14.59
C ALA A 169 -6.07 -1.57 -15.05
N GLN A 170 -5.75 -2.52 -15.93
CA GLN A 170 -6.69 -3.52 -16.42
C GLN A 170 -6.37 -4.86 -15.78
N ALA A 171 -7.27 -5.36 -14.94
CA ALA A 171 -7.16 -6.67 -14.32
C ALA A 171 -7.66 -7.73 -15.30
N HIS A 172 -7.00 -8.88 -15.30
CA HIS A 172 -7.39 -10.07 -16.07
C HIS A 172 -7.70 -11.22 -15.10
N PRO A 173 -8.93 -11.30 -14.59
CA PRO A 173 -9.33 -12.35 -13.67
C PRO A 173 -9.11 -13.74 -14.24
N THR A 174 -8.73 -14.67 -13.38
CA THR A 174 -8.54 -16.08 -13.75
C THR A 174 -9.73 -16.98 -13.37
N ASP A 175 -10.77 -16.39 -12.80
CA ASP A 175 -12.01 -17.06 -12.39
C ASP A 175 -13.06 -17.11 -13.51
N GLY A 176 -12.69 -16.68 -14.73
CA GLY A 176 -13.56 -16.63 -15.90
C GLY A 176 -14.39 -15.36 -16.02
N SER A 177 -14.28 -14.42 -15.08
CA SER A 177 -14.90 -13.11 -15.20
C SER A 177 -14.22 -12.23 -16.26
N GLU A 178 -14.97 -11.28 -16.81
CA GLU A 178 -14.45 -10.36 -17.82
C GLU A 178 -13.34 -9.46 -17.24
N PRO A 179 -12.31 -9.11 -18.04
CA PRO A 179 -11.33 -8.12 -17.65
C PRO A 179 -12.00 -6.80 -17.26
N PHE A 180 -11.55 -6.20 -16.17
CA PHE A 180 -12.12 -4.94 -15.67
C PHE A 180 -11.01 -3.92 -15.41
N THR A 181 -11.39 -2.65 -15.42
CA THR A 181 -10.46 -1.54 -15.26
C THR A 181 -10.67 -0.84 -13.93
N PHE A 182 -9.58 -0.48 -13.25
CA PHE A 182 -9.63 0.30 -12.01
C PHE A 182 -8.51 1.34 -11.98
N ARG A 183 -8.65 2.32 -11.08
CA ARG A 183 -7.61 3.33 -10.84
C ARG A 183 -6.69 2.86 -9.73
N THR A 184 -5.38 2.98 -9.94
CA THR A 184 -4.41 2.63 -8.89
C THR A 184 -4.49 3.62 -7.73
N GLY A 185 -4.05 3.19 -6.54
CA GLY A 185 -3.66 4.12 -5.48
C GLY A 185 -2.50 5.02 -5.92
N GLU A 186 -2.31 6.16 -5.25
CA GLU A 186 -1.24 7.11 -5.58
C GLU A 186 0.16 6.55 -5.30
N PHE A 187 1.05 6.46 -6.27
CA PHE A 187 2.44 6.07 -6.04
C PHE A 187 3.39 7.22 -6.36
N ASN A 188 4.59 7.16 -5.80
CA ASN A 188 5.64 8.12 -6.08
C ASN A 188 6.67 7.43 -6.98
N ALA A 189 7.11 8.14 -8.01
CA ALA A 189 8.15 7.71 -8.94
C ALA A 189 9.16 8.86 -9.11
N PRO A 190 10.44 8.56 -9.35
CA PRO A 190 11.44 9.56 -9.73
C PRO A 190 11.00 10.32 -11.00
N ALA A 191 11.10 11.64 -10.95
CA ALA A 191 10.69 12.52 -12.02
C ALA A 191 11.63 13.72 -12.16
N ASP A 192 11.56 14.40 -13.29
CA ASP A 192 12.19 15.70 -13.49
C ASP A 192 11.46 16.83 -12.74
N TRP A 193 11.99 18.04 -12.87
CA TRP A 193 11.46 19.23 -12.22
C TRP A 193 10.04 19.58 -12.71
N GLU A 194 9.67 19.15 -13.92
CA GLU A 194 8.36 19.36 -14.52
C GLU A 194 7.37 18.24 -14.17
N GLY A 195 7.80 17.24 -13.39
CA GLY A 195 6.97 16.10 -13.01
C GLY A 195 6.83 15.05 -14.10
N ARG A 196 7.72 15.01 -15.09
CA ARG A 196 7.81 13.92 -16.06
C ARG A 196 8.62 12.77 -15.45
N PRO A 197 8.03 11.59 -15.28
CA PRO A 197 8.71 10.45 -14.70
C PRO A 197 9.80 9.90 -15.65
N TYR A 198 10.93 9.45 -15.10
CA TYR A 198 12.08 9.00 -15.91
C TYR A 198 11.87 7.65 -16.61
N ASP A 199 11.11 6.76 -16.00
CA ASP A 199 10.95 5.36 -16.44
C ASP A 199 9.48 4.94 -16.55
N LEU A 200 8.56 5.91 -16.57
CA LEU A 200 7.14 5.69 -16.79
C LEU A 200 6.65 6.46 -17.99
N LYS A 201 5.73 5.84 -18.71
CA LYS A 201 4.98 6.44 -19.80
C LYS A 201 3.80 7.21 -19.22
N VAL A 202 3.74 8.49 -19.55
CA VAL A 202 2.64 9.40 -19.19
C VAL A 202 1.57 9.29 -20.25
N ALA A 203 0.31 9.21 -19.83
CA ALA A 203 -0.82 9.33 -20.76
C ALA A 203 -1.23 10.80 -20.86
N ASP A 204 -1.06 11.40 -22.03
CA ASP A 204 -1.45 12.79 -22.27
C ASP A 204 -2.98 12.97 -22.36
N ARG A 205 -3.71 11.87 -22.62
CA ARG A 205 -5.19 11.85 -22.65
C ARG A 205 -5.75 10.67 -21.85
N PRO A 206 -6.92 10.84 -21.21
CA PRO A 206 -7.57 9.76 -20.44
C PRO A 206 -7.91 8.49 -21.23
N MET A 207 -8.04 8.59 -22.55
CA MET A 207 -8.33 7.45 -23.43
C MET A 207 -7.10 6.60 -23.75
N ASP A 208 -5.91 7.23 -23.76
CA ASP A 208 -4.67 6.61 -24.21
C ASP A 208 -4.08 5.68 -23.13
N VAL A 209 -4.66 5.70 -21.92
CA VAL A 209 -4.09 5.09 -20.72
C VAL A 209 -3.93 3.57 -20.87
N LEU A 210 -4.79 2.87 -21.63
CA LEU A 210 -4.70 1.42 -21.82
C LEU A 210 -4.11 1.00 -23.17
N GLU A 211 -3.72 1.95 -24.01
CA GLU A 211 -3.09 1.64 -25.30
C GLU A 211 -1.75 0.91 -25.08
N PRO A 212 -1.39 -0.06 -25.94
CA PRO A 212 -0.12 -0.80 -25.88
C PRO A 212 1.11 0.09 -25.69
N GLU A 213 1.10 1.25 -26.34
CA GLU A 213 2.17 2.22 -26.38
C GLU A 213 2.43 2.82 -25.01
N TYR A 214 1.40 3.03 -24.18
CA TYR A 214 1.50 3.63 -22.85
C TYR A 214 1.57 2.61 -21.71
N THR A 215 1.75 1.32 -22.02
CA THR A 215 1.88 0.32 -20.96
C THR A 215 3.19 0.49 -20.17
N ASN A 216 3.05 0.52 -18.85
CA ASN A 216 4.13 0.59 -17.86
C ASN A 216 4.48 -0.80 -17.28
N GLY A 217 4.01 -1.85 -17.93
CA GLY A 217 4.24 -3.24 -17.55
C GLY A 217 3.09 -3.87 -16.79
N TRP A 218 3.39 -5.01 -16.17
CA TRP A 218 2.46 -5.92 -15.51
C TRP A 218 2.79 -6.04 -14.02
N THR A 219 1.74 -6.24 -13.22
CA THR A 219 1.87 -6.62 -11.82
C THR A 219 0.70 -7.52 -11.43
N ILE A 220 0.47 -7.73 -10.14
CA ILE A 220 -0.67 -8.45 -9.60
C ILE A 220 -1.56 -7.46 -8.85
N CYS A 221 -2.88 -7.56 -9.04
CA CYS A 221 -3.85 -6.87 -8.21
C CYS A 221 -4.48 -7.82 -7.19
N ARG A 222 -5.06 -7.25 -6.14
CA ARG A 222 -5.93 -7.91 -5.17
C ARG A 222 -7.30 -7.26 -5.23
N TYR A 223 -8.37 -8.06 -5.21
CA TYR A 223 -9.75 -7.60 -5.11
C TYR A 223 -10.60 -8.59 -4.32
N ILE A 224 -11.78 -8.17 -3.88
CA ILE A 224 -12.79 -9.04 -3.26
C ILE A 224 -13.63 -9.67 -4.39
N ALA A 225 -13.86 -10.98 -4.30
CA ALA A 225 -14.64 -11.71 -5.29
C ALA A 225 -16.04 -11.08 -5.45
N GLY A 226 -16.44 -10.83 -6.70
CA GLY A 226 -17.70 -10.17 -7.02
C GLY A 226 -17.71 -8.64 -6.86
N GLN A 227 -16.61 -8.02 -6.42
CA GLN A 227 -16.49 -6.58 -6.17
C GLN A 227 -15.25 -6.01 -6.87
N PRO A 228 -15.25 -5.86 -8.21
CA PRO A 228 -14.09 -5.34 -8.97
C PRO A 228 -13.65 -3.93 -8.55
N GLU A 229 -14.55 -3.12 -8.01
CA GLU A 229 -14.30 -1.77 -7.48
C GLU A 229 -13.36 -1.75 -6.27
N THR A 230 -13.19 -2.90 -5.59
CA THR A 230 -12.27 -3.06 -4.45
C THR A 230 -10.84 -3.36 -4.89
N ALA A 231 -10.60 -3.42 -6.20
CA ALA A 231 -9.30 -3.78 -6.74
C ALA A 231 -8.24 -2.73 -6.43
N THR A 232 -7.09 -3.22 -5.98
CA THR A 232 -5.88 -2.44 -5.77
C THR A 232 -4.66 -3.23 -6.21
N ILE A 233 -3.58 -2.55 -6.59
CA ILE A 233 -2.31 -3.22 -6.87
C ILE A 233 -1.85 -3.92 -5.58
N ALA A 234 -1.51 -5.20 -5.68
CA ALA A 234 -1.08 -5.99 -4.54
C ALA A 234 0.23 -5.41 -3.99
N THR A 235 0.14 -4.84 -2.81
CA THR A 235 1.29 -4.28 -2.09
C THR A 235 2.14 -5.39 -1.47
N ASP A 236 3.41 -5.12 -1.22
CA ASP A 236 4.36 -6.04 -0.55
C ASP A 236 4.66 -7.37 -1.29
N LEU A 237 4.39 -7.45 -2.60
CA LEU A 237 4.89 -8.54 -3.43
C LEU A 237 6.29 -8.21 -3.96
N SER A 238 7.23 -9.15 -3.79
CA SER A 238 8.54 -9.04 -4.42
C SER A 238 8.45 -9.21 -5.94
N ALA A 239 9.40 -8.65 -6.69
CA ALA A 239 9.48 -8.82 -8.14
C ALA A 239 9.51 -10.31 -8.56
N LYS A 240 10.12 -11.18 -7.73
CA LYS A 240 10.14 -12.63 -7.95
C LYS A 240 8.74 -13.25 -7.84
N GLN A 241 7.96 -12.84 -6.84
CA GLN A 241 6.57 -13.29 -6.68
C GLN A 241 5.70 -12.82 -7.84
N VAL A 242 5.82 -11.54 -8.23
CA VAL A 242 5.08 -10.99 -9.38
C VAL A 242 5.42 -11.76 -10.64
N LYS A 243 6.72 -11.97 -10.94
CA LYS A 243 7.17 -12.74 -12.10
C LYS A 243 6.57 -14.15 -12.12
N ALA A 244 6.68 -14.89 -11.02
CA ALA A 244 6.17 -16.25 -10.94
C ALA A 244 4.65 -16.32 -11.13
N ALA A 245 3.91 -15.35 -10.59
CA ALA A 245 2.46 -15.27 -10.76
C ALA A 245 2.05 -14.94 -12.20
N LEU A 246 2.77 -14.03 -12.87
CA LEU A 246 2.54 -13.69 -14.27
C LEU A 246 2.84 -14.89 -15.18
N GLU A 247 3.91 -15.65 -14.91
CA GLU A 247 4.24 -16.90 -15.61
C GLU A 247 3.16 -17.96 -15.42
N ALA A 248 2.66 -18.13 -14.19
CA ALA A 248 1.56 -19.05 -13.89
C ALA A 248 0.24 -18.65 -14.59
N ALA A 249 0.07 -17.35 -14.86
CA ALA A 249 -1.05 -16.81 -15.61
C ALA A 249 -0.83 -16.78 -17.14
N GLN A 250 0.32 -17.28 -17.62
CA GLN A 250 0.71 -17.30 -19.03
C GLN A 250 0.79 -15.90 -19.69
N VAL A 251 1.02 -14.85 -18.89
CA VAL A 251 1.26 -13.49 -19.38
C VAL A 251 2.70 -13.40 -19.90
N ARG A 252 2.89 -12.96 -21.14
CA ARG A 252 4.19 -12.99 -21.85
C ARG A 252 4.78 -11.62 -22.15
#